data_AF-A0A5N4EKT0-F1
#
_entry.id   AF-A0A5N4EKT0-F1
#
_cell.length_a   1.000
_cell.length_b   1.000
_cell.length_c   1.000
_cell.angle_alpha   90.00
_cell.angle_beta   90.00
_cell.angle_gamma   90.00
#
_symmetry.space_group_name_H-M   'P 1'
#
loop_
_entity.id
_entity.type
_entity.pdbx_description
1 polymer ?
#
loop_
_entity_poly.entity_id
_entity_poly.type
_entity_poly.pdbx_seq_one_letter_code
_entity_poly.pdbx_strand_id
1 'polypeptide(L)' 'MGDKYAALRRARLHLDFIHANSTTHSFLFGALAELLDNARDAGAARLDVFSVDNENLQGGFMLCFLDDGCGMSPGKLII' A
#
# COMPACT_ATOMS: atom_id res chain seq x y z
N MET A 1 -29.62 -2.99 -17.04
CA MET A 1 -29.66 -1.68 -16.34
C MET A 1 -28.24 -1.14 -16.15
N GLY A 2 -27.41 -1.14 -17.21
CA GLY A 2 -25.95 -0.94 -17.10
C GLY A 2 -25.38 0.35 -17.68
N ASP A 3 -26.10 1.06 -18.56
CA ASP A 3 -25.46 2.08 -19.41
C ASP A 3 -25.96 3.52 -19.23
N LYS A 4 -26.78 3.80 -18.20
CA LYS A 4 -27.34 5.15 -18.00
C LYS A 4 -26.28 6.26 -17.85
N TYR A 5 -25.04 5.90 -17.50
CA TYR A 5 -23.97 6.86 -17.21
C TYR A 5 -22.66 6.59 -17.94
N ALA A 6 -22.66 5.73 -18.96
CA ALA A 6 -21.44 5.38 -19.69
C ALA A 6 -20.73 6.59 -20.32
N ALA A 7 -21.49 7.63 -20.68
CA ALA A 7 -20.96 8.86 -21.26
C ALA A 7 -20.42 9.87 -20.23
N LEU A 8 -20.66 9.67 -18.93
CA LEU A 8 -20.15 10.57 -17.89
C LEU A 8 -18.66 10.34 -17.67
N ARG A 9 -17.89 11.44 -17.55
CA ARG A 9 -16.46 11.38 -17.25
C ARG A 9 -16.26 10.80 -15.85
N ARG A 10 -15.37 9.83 -15.73
CA ARG A 10 -14.93 9.29 -14.43
C ARG A 10 -13.77 10.11 -13.89
N ALA A 11 -13.70 10.22 -12.57
CA ALA A 11 -12.49 10.67 -11.91
C ALA A 11 -11.31 9.78 -12.30
N ARG A 12 -10.13 10.38 -12.39
CA ARG A 12 -8.87 9.70 -12.70
C ARG A 12 -7.82 10.15 -11.69
N LEU A 13 -6.89 9.27 -11.40
CA LEU A 13 -5.72 9.59 -10.61
C LEU A 13 -4.62 10.13 -11.53
N HIS A 14 -4.00 11.23 -11.13
CA HIS A 14 -2.77 11.73 -11.72
C HIS A 14 -1.58 11.21 -10.92
N LEU A 15 -0.40 11.04 -11.54
CA LEU A 15 0.79 10.50 -10.86
C LEU A 15 1.14 11.30 -9.59
N ASP A 16 1.05 12.62 -9.65
CA ASP A 16 1.34 13.51 -8.51
C ASP A 16 0.43 13.29 -7.30
N PHE A 17 -0.74 12.66 -7.51
CA PHE A 17 -1.63 12.32 -6.41
C PHE A 17 -1.00 11.31 -5.44
N ILE A 18 -0.06 10.47 -5.90
CA ILE A 18 0.66 9.54 -5.01
C ILE A 18 1.46 10.33 -3.96
N HIS A 19 2.16 11.38 -4.37
CA HIS A 19 2.88 12.25 -3.46
C HIS A 19 1.92 13.05 -2.57
N ALA A 20 0.90 13.68 -3.14
CA ALA A 20 -0.07 14.44 -2.37
C ALA A 20 -0.76 13.55 -1.30
N ASN A 21 -1.10 12.31 -1.64
CA ASN A 21 -1.66 11.35 -0.68
C ASN A 21 -0.66 10.99 0.43
N SER A 22 0.63 10.83 0.10
CA SER A 22 1.67 10.55 1.10
C SER A 22 1.85 11.66 2.14
N THR A 23 1.55 12.92 1.80
CA THR A 23 1.67 14.07 2.73
C THR A 23 0.61 14.09 3.84
N THR A 24 -0.36 13.18 3.81
CA THR A 24 -1.32 12.99 4.92
C THR A 24 -0.64 12.51 6.19
N HIS A 25 0.48 11.80 6.07
CA HIS A 25 1.29 11.35 7.18
C HIS A 25 2.24 12.45 7.67
N SER A 26 1.77 13.24 8.64
CA SER A 26 2.63 14.21 9.36
C SER A 26 3.62 13.53 10.31
N PHE A 27 3.40 12.25 10.63
CA PHE A 27 4.25 11.42 11.47
C PHE A 27 4.65 10.14 10.73
N LEU A 28 5.97 9.92 10.56
CA LEU A 28 6.51 8.82 9.77
C LEU A 28 6.02 7.44 10.23
N PHE A 29 5.94 7.19 11.54
CA PHE A 29 5.48 5.89 12.03
C PHE A 29 3.97 5.69 11.83
N GLY A 30 3.20 6.74 11.57
CA GLY A 30 1.82 6.61 11.09
C GLY A 30 1.75 5.89 9.75
N ALA A 31 2.66 6.22 8.82
CA ALA A 31 2.75 5.53 7.54
C ALA A 31 3.12 4.04 7.70
N LEU A 32 4.02 3.71 8.64
CA LEU A 32 4.38 2.32 8.93
C LEU A 32 3.22 1.56 9.60
N ALA A 33 2.45 2.23 10.46
CA ALA A 33 1.31 1.65 11.16
C ALA A 33 0.21 1.20 10.19
N GLU A 34 0.00 1.90 9.08
CA GLU A 34 -0.98 1.46 8.07
C GLU A 34 -0.66 0.08 7.47
N LEU A 35 0.62 -0.26 7.28
CA LEU A 35 1.00 -1.60 6.83
C LEU A 35 0.80 -2.67 7.93
N LEU A 36 1.05 -2.31 9.19
CA LEU A 36 0.77 -3.18 10.33
C LEU A 36 -0.74 -3.47 10.46
N ASP A 37 -1.57 -2.43 10.31
CA ASP A 37 -3.02 -2.56 10.37
C ASP A 37 -3.54 -3.46 9.24
N ASN A 38 -3.01 -3.31 8.02
CA ASN A 38 -3.34 -4.20 6.90
C ASN A 38 -3.03 -5.68 7.21
N ALA A 39 -1.86 -5.98 7.77
CA ALA A 39 -1.48 -7.35 8.14
C ALA A 39 -2.42 -7.91 9.24
N ARG A 40 -2.70 -7.10 10.26
CA ARG A 40 -3.61 -7.46 11.35
C ARG A 40 -5.02 -7.74 10.83
N ASP A 41 -5.56 -6.90 9.96
CA ASP A 41 -6.89 -7.05 9.36
C ASP A 41 -6.95 -8.26 8.41
N ALA A 42 -5.84 -8.62 7.79
CA ALA A 42 -5.69 -9.86 7.04
C ALA A 42 -5.63 -11.12 7.92
N GLY A 43 -5.67 -10.97 9.25
CA GLY A 43 -5.66 -12.06 10.22
C GLY A 43 -4.27 -12.63 10.51
N ALA A 44 -3.20 -11.89 10.21
CA ALA A 44 -1.85 -12.33 10.49
C ALA A 44 -1.63 -12.51 12.01
N ALA A 45 -1.02 -13.63 12.39
CA ALA A 45 -0.55 -13.87 13.75
C ALA A 45 0.85 -13.30 13.97
N ARG A 46 1.61 -13.13 12.86
CA ARG A 46 2.97 -12.62 12.86
C ARG A 46 3.17 -11.66 11.69
N LEU A 47 3.88 -10.57 11.99
CA LEU A 47 4.44 -9.65 10.99
C LEU A 47 5.92 -9.45 11.31
N ASP A 48 6.79 -9.77 10.37
CA ASP A 48 8.21 -9.45 10.43
C ASP A 48 8.47 -8.12 9.69
N VAL A 49 9.09 -7.17 10.40
CA VAL A 49 9.54 -5.89 9.85
C VAL A 49 11.06 -5.86 9.89
N PHE A 50 11.71 -5.78 8.73
CA PHE A 50 13.17 -5.89 8.63
C PHE A 50 13.70 -5.11 7.43
N SER A 51 14.99 -4.81 7.44
CA SER A 51 15.70 -4.23 6.31
C SER A 51 16.51 -5.27 5.56
N VAL A 52 16.61 -5.11 4.24
CA VAL A 52 17.52 -5.86 3.38
C VAL A 52 18.46 -4.89 2.70
N ASP A 53 19.75 -5.01 2.99
CA ASP A 53 20.77 -4.11 2.43
C ASP A 53 20.84 -4.23 0.91
N ASN A 54 20.88 -3.08 0.24
CA ASN A 54 21.05 -2.96 -1.20
C ASN A 54 21.58 -1.56 -1.54
N GLU A 55 22.89 -1.44 -1.62
CA GLU A 55 23.61 -0.18 -1.91
C GLU A 55 23.26 0.43 -3.29
N ASN A 56 22.64 -0.33 -4.18
CA ASN A 56 22.20 0.16 -5.49
C ASN A 56 20.84 0.89 -5.44
N LEU A 57 20.14 0.86 -4.30
CA LEU A 57 18.86 1.53 -4.10
C LEU A 57 19.03 2.81 -3.28
N GLN A 58 18.14 3.77 -3.51
CA GLN A 58 18.11 4.99 -2.70
C GLN A 58 17.89 4.63 -1.23
N GLY A 59 18.77 5.13 -0.35
CA GLY A 59 18.75 4.83 1.07
C GLY A 59 19.56 3.59 1.48
N GLY A 60 20.12 2.83 0.51
CA GLY A 60 21.04 1.71 0.78
C GLY A 60 20.38 0.43 1.28
N PHE A 61 19.05 0.41 1.47
CA PHE A 61 18.30 -0.77 1.91
C PHE A 61 16.85 -0.75 1.42
N MET A 62 16.19 -1.90 1.48
CA MET A 62 14.75 -2.05 1.34
C MET A 62 14.12 -2.27 2.71
N LEU A 63 13.01 -1.58 2.99
CA LEU A 63 12.18 -1.88 4.15
C LEU A 63 11.13 -2.92 3.76
N CYS A 64 11.14 -4.06 4.44
CA CYS A 64 10.28 -5.21 4.14
C CYS A 64 9.26 -5.46 5.25
N PHE A 65 8.05 -5.80 4.84
CA PHE A 65 6.93 -6.23 5.69
C PHE A 65 6.49 -7.60 5.19
N LEU A 66 6.61 -8.62 6.03
CA LEU A 66 6.22 -10.00 5.71
C LEU A 66 5.26 -10.52 6.77
N ASP A 67 4.01 -10.74 6.39
CA ASP A 67 2.97 -11.29 7.25
C ASP A 67 2.54 -12.71 6.84
N ASP A 68 1.88 -13.41 7.77
CA ASP A 68 1.29 -14.73 7.56
C ASP A 68 -0.25 -14.69 7.46
N GLY A 69 -0.81 -13.55 7.05
CA GLY A 69 -2.24 -13.35 6.87
C GLY A 69 -2.82 -14.11 5.67
N CYS A 70 -4.10 -13.85 5.40
CA CYS A 70 -4.85 -14.57 4.36
C CYS A 70 -4.41 -14.31 2.90
N GLY A 71 -3.51 -13.34 2.68
CA GLY A 71 -3.04 -12.92 1.35
C GLY A 71 -4.16 -12.31 0.48
N MET A 72 -3.86 -12.17 -0.81
CA MET A 72 -4.80 -11.60 -1.80
C MET A 72 -4.89 -12.47 -3.05
N SER A 73 -6.11 -12.62 -3.58
CA SER A 73 -6.32 -13.18 -4.92
C SER A 73 -6.08 -12.12 -6.00
N PRO A 74 -5.84 -12.50 -7.27
CA PRO A 74 -5.56 -11.53 -8.33
C PRO A 74 -6.65 -10.44 -8.52
N GLY A 75 -7.92 -10.77 -8.27
CA GLY A 75 -9.01 -9.79 -8.37
C GLY A 75 -9.08 -8.80 -7.20
N LYS A 76 -8.44 -9.12 -6.07
CA LYS A 76 -8.31 -8.24 -4.90
C LYS A 76 -7.00 -7.46 -4.92
N LEU A 77 -5.99 -7.95 -5.63
CA LEU A 77 -4.74 -7.24 -5.85
C LEU A 77 -5.01 -6.08 -6.82
N ILE A 78 -5.25 -4.90 -6.24
CA ILE A 78 -5.31 -3.65 -6.99
C ILE A 78 -3.97 -2.96 -6.73
N ILE A 79 -3.15 -2.89 -7.78
CA ILE A 79 -1.93 -2.06 -7.83
C ILE A 79 -2.36 -0.66 -8.26
#